data_AF-A0A2E6E3M9-F1
#
_entry.id   AF-A0A2E6E3M9-F1
#
_cell.length_a   1.000
_cell.length_b   1.000
_cell.length_c   1.000
_cell.angle_alpha   90.00
_cell.angle_beta   90.00
_cell.angle_gamma   90.00
#
_symmetry.space_group_name_H-M   'P 1'
#
loop_
_entity.id
_entity.type
_entity.pdbx_description
1 polymer ?
#
loop_
_entity_poly.entity_id
_entity_poly.type
_entity_poly.pdbx_seq_one_letter_code
_entity_poly.pdbx_strand_id
1 'polypeptide(L)'
;MLVPLTIKDHLDRARLVYGTRTGIIDEPNQPAQPLPELTYGEFANRAKAMAKGFEQMGVPIGGRVALVSQNASRMLTFLFGTAAYGRVGVPINFRLNLEEIQYIVDHSGAEVLLVDPELTDTLNDISVKKFLVLGAHTDSEIFVHGEPEEWQEDENATATINYTSGTTARPKGVEMTHRMLWTNAAIFGWQAGVNDRDVYLHTLPMFHCNGWGMPFALTAMGVPQVVLRKVDGEEILQRVKKHGVTLMCGAPAVVAAILDAAATWEGEIPGAGRTRIVVAGAPPPTSIIEQVETVLGWEFIQIYGLTETAPLLTMSRGRTEWDQLPSGERAQLLGRAGAPALGVKIKVTDDGEILARSNHVLKGYWDQPEATDDAIRSGWFHTGDGGYIDDESYVTIADRKKDVIISGGENVSSIEVEDVLFSHDVVTEVAVIGVPDDKWGETVKALVVVDSEITEQELIDYCREKLAHYKCPTSIEFRDELARTATGKLQKYKLRAPYWEGQDKQVN
;
A
#
# COMPACT_ATOMS: atom_id res chain seq x y z
N MET A 1 22.29 28.14 5.09
CA MET A 1 21.79 27.31 6.20
C MET A 1 20.99 26.18 5.58
N LEU A 2 21.40 24.93 5.81
CA LEU A 2 20.64 23.74 5.43
C LEU A 2 20.08 23.14 6.72
N VAL A 3 18.76 22.94 6.78
CA VAL A 3 18.07 22.34 7.92
C VAL A 3 17.59 20.96 7.47
N PRO A 4 17.88 19.87 8.22
CA PRO A 4 17.45 18.53 7.86
C PRO A 4 15.93 18.41 7.72
N LEU A 5 15.46 17.79 6.64
CA LEU A 5 14.06 17.39 6.49
C LEU A 5 13.79 16.12 7.30
N THR A 6 13.31 16.26 8.54
CA THR A 6 12.95 15.11 9.37
C THR A 6 11.43 14.99 9.56
N ILE A 7 10.91 13.76 9.62
CA ILE A 7 9.49 13.54 9.90
C ILE A 7 9.03 14.17 11.24
N LYS A 8 9.96 14.51 12.16
CA LYS A 8 9.66 15.21 13.41
C LYS A 8 9.01 16.57 13.14
N ASP A 9 9.35 17.24 12.05
CA ASP A 9 8.74 18.50 11.61
C ASP A 9 7.21 18.41 11.54
N HIS A 10 6.69 17.28 11.08
CA HIS A 10 5.24 17.06 10.92
C HIS A 10 4.57 17.02 12.30
N LEU A 11 5.16 16.31 13.25
CA LEU A 11 4.66 16.20 14.62
C LEU A 11 4.76 17.52 15.39
N ASP A 12 5.91 18.19 15.28
CA ASP A 12 6.17 19.46 15.96
C ASP A 12 5.21 20.55 15.46
N ARG A 13 5.00 20.61 14.14
CA ARG A 13 4.00 21.52 13.56
C ARG A 13 2.60 21.20 14.07
N ALA A 14 2.21 19.93 14.08
CA ALA A 14 0.88 19.52 14.54
C ALA A 14 0.64 19.95 15.98
N ARG A 15 1.62 19.71 16.86
CA ARG A 15 1.60 20.15 18.25
C ARG A 15 1.53 21.67 18.38
N LEU A 16 2.33 22.40 17.60
CA LEU A 16 2.44 23.85 17.70
C LEU A 16 1.17 24.57 17.24
N VAL A 17 0.58 24.13 16.12
CA VAL A 17 -0.53 24.83 15.47
C VAL A 17 -1.89 24.25 15.85
N TYR A 18 -1.95 22.93 16.07
CA TYR A 18 -3.20 22.18 16.27
C TYR A 18 -3.22 21.41 17.60
N GLY A 19 -2.38 21.79 18.57
CA GLY A 19 -2.15 21.01 19.78
C GLY A 19 -3.41 20.65 20.59
N THR A 20 -4.45 21.47 20.57
CA THR A 20 -5.73 21.21 21.27
C THR A 20 -6.80 20.56 20.40
N ARG A 21 -6.54 20.36 19.10
CA ARG A 21 -7.46 19.72 18.16
C ARG A 21 -7.38 18.22 18.34
N THR A 22 -8.53 17.53 18.41
CA THR A 22 -8.60 16.07 18.33
C THR A 22 -7.94 15.60 17.03
N GLY A 23 -6.83 14.88 17.17
CA GLY A 23 -6.02 14.41 16.06
C GLY A 23 -6.25 12.93 15.76
N ILE A 24 -6.38 12.09 16.79
CA ILE A 24 -6.45 10.64 16.60
C ILE A 24 -7.69 10.08 17.31
N ILE A 25 -8.49 9.30 16.57
CA ILE A 25 -9.67 8.58 17.07
C ILE A 25 -9.43 7.09 16.83
N ASP A 26 -9.27 6.32 17.91
CA ASP A 26 -8.94 4.89 17.85
C ASP A 26 -10.17 4.01 17.55
N GLU A 27 -9.92 2.76 17.19
CA GLU A 27 -10.97 1.74 17.06
C GLU A 27 -11.58 1.41 18.44
N PRO A 28 -12.87 1.65 18.69
CA PRO A 28 -13.47 1.34 19.99
C PRO A 28 -13.49 -0.16 20.30
N ASN A 29 -13.67 -1.00 19.28
CA ASN A 29 -13.81 -2.46 19.43
C ASN A 29 -12.51 -3.16 19.01
N GLN A 30 -11.58 -3.32 19.94
CA GLN A 30 -10.31 -4.01 19.70
C GLN A 30 -9.87 -4.84 20.92
N PRO A 31 -8.94 -5.80 20.77
CA PRO A 31 -8.57 -6.74 21.86
C PRO A 31 -7.88 -6.06 23.06
N ALA A 32 -7.00 -5.10 22.80
CA ALA A 32 -6.41 -4.26 23.82
C ALA A 32 -7.37 -3.11 24.16
N GLN A 33 -7.28 -2.55 25.37
CA GLN A 33 -8.01 -1.31 25.65
C GLN A 33 -7.61 -0.23 24.62
N PRO A 34 -8.57 0.39 23.92
CA PRO A 34 -8.26 1.45 22.95
C PRO A 34 -7.60 2.63 23.65
N LEU A 35 -6.76 3.37 22.91
CA LEU A 35 -6.33 4.67 23.41
C LEU A 35 -7.53 5.62 23.43
N PRO A 36 -7.60 6.56 24.40
CA PRO A 36 -8.61 7.61 24.34
C PRO A 36 -8.42 8.44 23.06
N GLU A 37 -9.44 9.19 22.68
CA GLU A 37 -9.25 10.23 21.66
C GLU A 37 -8.11 11.15 22.08
N LEU A 38 -7.15 11.36 21.17
CA LEU A 38 -5.95 12.14 21.46
C LEU A 38 -6.02 13.45 20.69
N THR A 39 -5.80 14.56 21.39
CA THR A 39 -5.39 15.80 20.75
C THR A 39 -3.99 15.68 20.16
N TYR A 40 -3.62 16.53 19.21
CA TYR A 40 -2.26 16.52 18.66
C TYR A 40 -1.17 16.79 19.71
N GLY A 41 -1.48 17.55 20.76
CA GLY A 41 -0.58 17.76 21.91
C GLY A 41 -0.36 16.48 22.72
N GLU A 42 -1.43 15.75 23.00
CA GLU A 42 -1.37 14.45 23.69
C GLU A 42 -0.69 13.39 22.85
N PHE A 43 -0.99 13.34 21.54
CA PHE A 43 -0.33 12.46 20.59
C PHE A 43 1.19 12.70 20.54
N ALA A 44 1.62 13.96 20.43
CA ALA A 44 3.04 14.31 20.45
C ALA A 44 3.73 13.94 21.77
N ASN A 45 3.06 14.18 22.91
CA ASN A 45 3.58 13.76 24.21
C ASN A 45 3.69 12.24 24.32
N ARG A 46 2.75 11.50 23.74
CA ARG A 46 2.72 10.04 23.77
C ARG A 46 3.78 9.42 22.85
N ALA A 47 4.01 9.99 21.67
CA ALA A 47 5.13 9.63 20.81
C ALA A 47 6.48 9.86 21.51
N LYS A 48 6.64 11.01 22.17
CA LYS A 48 7.83 11.30 22.99
C LYS A 48 8.01 10.31 24.13
N ALA A 49 6.93 10.01 24.85
CA ALA A 49 6.95 9.06 25.95
C ALA A 49 7.35 7.66 25.47
N MET A 50 6.86 7.25 24.29
CA MET A 50 7.25 6.00 23.64
C MET A 50 8.76 5.93 23.37
N ALA A 51 9.35 7.00 22.83
CA ALA A 51 10.79 7.09 22.62
C ALA A 51 11.57 6.93 23.94
N LYS A 52 11.07 7.54 25.02
CA LYS A 52 11.68 7.41 26.35
C LYS A 52 11.59 5.99 26.91
N GLY A 53 10.46 5.30 26.69
CA GLY A 53 10.32 3.89 27.06
C GLY A 53 11.33 3.01 26.35
N PHE A 54 11.51 3.19 25.03
CA PHE A 54 12.52 2.44 24.28
C PHE A 54 13.95 2.73 24.73
N GLU A 55 14.26 3.98 25.10
CA GLU A 55 15.54 4.33 25.71
C GLU A 55 15.78 3.55 27.01
N GLN A 56 14.79 3.51 27.92
CA GLN A 56 14.91 2.76 29.18
C GLN A 56 15.01 1.24 28.97
N MET A 57 14.47 0.75 27.86
CA MET A 57 14.65 -0.64 27.42
C MET A 57 16.03 -0.91 26.81
N GLY A 58 16.87 0.11 26.67
CA GLY A 58 18.22 0.02 26.15
C GLY A 58 18.31 0.06 24.62
N VAL A 59 17.28 0.55 23.93
CA VAL A 59 17.32 0.75 22.47
C VAL A 59 18.00 2.09 22.18
N PRO A 60 19.23 2.11 21.62
CA PRO A 60 19.95 3.35 21.35
C PRO A 60 19.36 4.11 20.16
N ILE A 61 19.82 5.34 19.93
CA ILE A 61 19.65 6.03 18.65
C ILE A 61 20.19 5.12 17.52
N GLY A 62 19.44 4.97 16.43
CA GLY A 62 19.69 4.01 15.35
C GLY A 62 19.30 2.55 15.66
N GLY A 63 18.84 2.26 16.87
CA GLY A 63 18.26 0.97 17.25
C GLY A 63 16.93 0.70 16.56
N ARG A 64 16.63 -0.58 16.29
CA ARG A 64 15.40 -1.00 15.59
C ARG A 64 14.37 -1.52 16.58
N VAL A 65 13.12 -1.09 16.39
CA VAL A 65 11.94 -1.62 17.10
C VAL A 65 10.97 -2.13 16.05
N ALA A 66 10.53 -3.39 16.20
CA ALA A 66 9.56 -4.01 15.32
C ALA A 66 8.14 -3.94 15.90
N LEU A 67 7.14 -3.86 15.02
CA LEU A 67 5.72 -3.87 15.37
C LEU A 67 4.96 -4.77 14.40
N VAL A 68 4.24 -5.77 14.92
CA VAL A 68 3.28 -6.59 14.16
C VAL A 68 1.89 -6.29 14.70
N SER A 69 1.11 -5.48 13.97
CA SER A 69 -0.23 -5.08 14.40
C SER A 69 -1.12 -4.69 13.23
N GLN A 70 -2.43 -4.80 13.44
CA GLN A 70 -3.42 -4.15 12.59
C GLN A 70 -3.40 -2.64 12.81
N ASN A 71 -4.26 -1.91 12.09
CA ASN A 71 -4.42 -0.48 12.32
C ASN A 71 -4.88 -0.22 13.77
N ALA A 72 -4.14 0.65 14.46
CA ALA A 72 -4.39 1.06 15.84
C ALA A 72 -3.75 2.43 16.08
N SER A 73 -4.29 3.23 17.00
CA SER A 73 -3.64 4.50 17.39
C SER A 73 -2.23 4.29 17.94
N ARG A 74 -1.97 3.11 18.55
CA ARG A 74 -0.63 2.71 19.00
C ARG A 74 0.36 2.58 17.84
N MET A 75 -0.09 2.11 16.68
CA MET A 75 0.74 1.98 15.49
C MET A 75 1.08 3.34 14.89
N LEU A 76 0.12 4.26 14.82
CA LEU A 76 0.37 5.64 14.41
C LEU A 76 1.34 6.34 15.37
N THR A 77 1.20 6.10 16.67
CA THR A 77 2.12 6.60 17.70
C THR A 77 3.52 6.00 17.52
N PHE A 78 3.62 4.72 17.16
CA PHE A 78 4.87 4.01 16.91
C PHE A 78 5.69 4.60 15.76
N LEU A 79 5.04 5.01 14.66
CA LEU A 79 5.73 5.63 13.52
C LEU A 79 6.51 6.90 13.93
N PHE A 80 5.93 7.72 14.81
CA PHE A 80 6.62 8.91 15.33
C PHE A 80 7.50 8.63 16.54
N GLY A 81 7.04 7.79 17.47
CA GLY A 81 7.74 7.48 18.72
C GLY A 81 9.06 6.73 18.51
N THR A 82 9.25 6.15 17.33
CA THR A 82 10.56 5.65 16.88
C THR A 82 11.32 6.72 16.09
N ALA A 83 10.90 6.98 14.85
CA ALA A 83 11.67 7.76 13.89
C ALA A 83 11.85 9.23 14.29
N ALA A 84 10.86 9.90 14.86
CA ALA A 84 11.02 11.31 15.25
C ALA A 84 12.07 11.53 16.36
N TYR A 85 12.50 10.46 17.03
CA TYR A 85 13.46 10.47 18.12
C TYR A 85 14.67 9.55 17.84
N GLY A 86 15.04 9.44 16.56
CA GLY A 86 16.31 8.85 16.12
C GLY A 86 16.37 7.33 16.13
N ARG A 87 15.27 6.62 16.43
CA ARG A 87 15.19 5.14 16.35
C ARG A 87 14.55 4.72 15.03
N VAL A 88 14.78 3.48 14.61
CA VAL A 88 14.25 2.95 13.36
C VAL A 88 13.02 2.10 13.62
N GLY A 89 11.88 2.49 13.04
CA GLY A 89 10.65 1.69 13.08
C GLY A 89 10.67 0.57 12.05
N VAL A 90 10.31 -0.65 12.43
CA VAL A 90 10.16 -1.80 11.54
C VAL A 90 8.71 -2.29 11.60
N PRO A 91 7.76 -1.62 10.93
CA PRO A 91 6.38 -2.09 10.88
C PRO A 91 6.29 -3.33 9.98
N ILE A 92 5.74 -4.41 10.52
CA ILE A 92 5.69 -5.73 9.87
C ILE A 92 4.24 -6.06 9.50
N ASN A 93 4.08 -6.67 8.34
CA ASN A 93 2.82 -7.19 7.88
C ASN A 93 2.30 -8.30 8.82
N PHE A 94 1.15 -8.04 9.45
CA PHE A 94 0.52 -8.95 10.41
C PHE A 94 -0.01 -10.28 9.84
N ARG A 95 -0.03 -10.44 8.51
CA ARG A 95 -0.47 -11.69 7.86
C ARG A 95 0.68 -12.62 7.48
N LEU A 96 1.91 -12.26 7.78
CA LEU A 96 3.06 -13.14 7.59
C LEU A 96 3.04 -14.25 8.64
N ASN A 97 3.62 -15.41 8.28
CA ASN A 97 3.77 -16.51 9.21
C ASN A 97 4.93 -16.25 10.20
N LEU A 98 5.04 -17.11 11.22
CA LEU A 98 6.05 -16.99 12.27
C LEU A 98 7.49 -16.96 11.71
N GLU A 99 7.82 -17.83 10.75
CA GLU A 99 9.18 -17.92 10.17
C GLU A 99 9.55 -16.65 9.39
N GLU A 100 8.59 -16.12 8.61
CA GLU A 100 8.77 -14.86 7.86
C GLU A 100 8.97 -13.67 8.80
N ILE A 101 8.22 -13.62 9.91
CA ILE A 101 8.37 -12.56 10.92
C ILE A 101 9.69 -12.71 11.68
N GLN A 102 10.06 -13.93 12.08
CA GLN A 102 11.35 -14.20 12.73
C GLN A 102 12.51 -13.74 11.84
N TYR A 103 12.49 -14.08 10.56
CA TYR A 103 13.49 -13.60 9.61
C TYR A 103 13.56 -12.07 9.57
N ILE A 104 12.42 -11.37 9.55
CA ILE A 104 12.40 -9.90 9.53
C ILE A 104 12.99 -9.31 10.83
N VAL A 105 12.66 -9.89 11.99
CA VAL A 105 13.19 -9.48 13.30
C VAL A 105 14.71 -9.64 13.33
N ASP A 106 15.21 -10.80 12.88
CA ASP A 106 16.64 -11.10 12.83
C ASP A 106 17.39 -10.22 11.83
N HIS A 107 16.90 -10.12 10.59
CA HIS A 107 17.55 -9.39 9.51
C HIS A 107 17.53 -7.87 9.74
N SER A 108 16.45 -7.33 10.32
CA SER A 108 16.44 -5.92 10.74
C SER A 108 17.30 -5.68 12.00
N GLY A 109 17.61 -6.73 12.75
CA GLY A 109 18.25 -6.64 14.06
C GLY A 109 17.41 -5.85 15.06
N ALA A 110 16.07 -6.02 15.04
CA ALA A 110 15.18 -5.41 16.01
C ALA A 110 15.37 -6.05 17.39
N GLU A 111 15.55 -5.22 18.41
CA GLU A 111 15.76 -5.69 19.79
C GLU A 111 14.46 -5.76 20.60
N VAL A 112 13.42 -5.04 20.15
CA VAL A 112 12.11 -5.00 20.76
C VAL A 112 11.09 -5.33 19.69
N LEU A 113 10.19 -6.27 19.98
CA LEU A 113 9.04 -6.61 19.16
C LEU A 113 7.75 -6.31 19.93
N LEU A 114 6.93 -5.43 19.37
CA LEU A 114 5.58 -5.15 19.82
C LEU A 114 4.60 -5.98 19.01
N VAL A 115 3.72 -6.74 19.67
CA VAL A 115 2.76 -7.62 19.01
C VAL A 115 1.33 -7.30 19.43
N ASP A 116 0.43 -7.25 18.47
CA ASP A 116 -0.99 -7.12 18.70
C ASP A 116 -1.57 -8.35 19.46
N PRO A 117 -2.44 -8.18 20.47
CA PRO A 117 -2.94 -9.31 21.24
C PRO A 117 -3.59 -10.41 20.41
N GLU A 118 -4.24 -10.07 19.30
CA GLU A 118 -4.87 -11.02 18.36
C GLU A 118 -3.87 -12.01 17.74
N LEU A 119 -2.58 -11.70 17.76
CA LEU A 119 -1.52 -12.48 17.11
C LEU A 119 -0.63 -13.21 18.11
N THR A 120 -0.86 -13.03 19.41
CA THR A 120 0.03 -13.56 20.47
C THR A 120 0.20 -15.07 20.36
N ASP A 121 -0.90 -15.80 20.19
CA ASP A 121 -0.86 -17.28 20.11
C ASP A 121 -0.07 -17.79 18.90
N THR A 122 -0.02 -17.00 17.83
CA THR A 122 0.71 -17.37 16.59
C THR A 122 2.19 -16.95 16.65
N LEU A 123 2.55 -15.98 17.48
CA LEU A 123 3.86 -15.30 17.45
C LEU A 123 4.65 -15.38 18.76
N ASN A 124 4.11 -16.01 19.80
CA ASN A 124 4.74 -16.16 21.12
C ASN A 124 6.13 -16.82 21.10
N ASP A 125 6.41 -17.65 20.09
CA ASP A 125 7.67 -18.37 19.94
C ASP A 125 8.75 -17.56 19.17
N ILE A 126 8.50 -16.30 18.82
CA ILE A 126 9.52 -15.44 18.21
C ILE A 126 10.63 -15.16 19.21
N SER A 127 11.86 -15.47 18.81
CA SER A 127 13.08 -15.14 19.56
C SER A 127 13.46 -13.68 19.31
N VAL A 128 13.36 -12.87 20.36
CA VAL A 128 13.73 -11.45 20.38
C VAL A 128 14.13 -11.04 21.80
N LYS A 129 14.99 -10.02 21.95
CA LYS A 129 15.46 -9.58 23.28
C LYS A 129 14.33 -9.10 24.19
N LYS A 130 13.31 -8.42 23.65
CA LYS A 130 12.09 -8.04 24.36
C LYS A 130 10.86 -8.26 23.48
N PHE A 131 10.00 -9.20 23.89
CA PHE A 131 8.70 -9.46 23.28
C PHE A 131 7.60 -8.84 24.15
N LEU A 132 6.81 -7.92 23.61
CA LEU A 132 5.78 -7.20 24.35
C LEU A 132 4.44 -7.24 23.62
N VAL A 133 3.39 -7.65 24.32
CA VAL A 133 2.02 -7.67 23.79
C VAL A 133 1.36 -6.32 24.06
N LEU A 134 0.83 -5.66 23.04
CA LEU A 134 0.21 -4.33 23.17
C LEU A 134 -0.98 -4.36 24.15
N GLY A 135 -1.06 -3.39 25.05
CA GLY A 135 -2.10 -3.32 26.07
C GLY A 135 -1.64 -2.54 27.29
N ALA A 136 -2.50 -2.45 28.32
CA ALA A 136 -2.26 -1.57 29.48
C ALA A 136 -0.92 -1.82 30.20
N HIS A 137 -0.47 -3.08 30.30
CA HIS A 137 0.82 -3.42 30.91
C HIS A 137 1.98 -2.87 30.08
N THR A 138 2.06 -3.23 28.80
CA THR A 138 3.08 -2.71 27.87
C THR A 138 3.04 -1.20 27.74
N ASP A 139 1.83 -0.60 27.73
CA ASP A 139 1.65 0.86 27.72
C ASP A 139 2.37 1.53 28.90
N SER A 140 2.37 0.91 30.09
CA SER A 140 3.09 1.42 31.26
C SER A 140 4.61 1.33 31.15
N GLU A 141 5.13 0.44 30.29
CA GLU A 141 6.56 0.31 30.03
C GLU A 141 7.04 1.17 28.87
N ILE A 142 6.21 1.36 27.84
CA ILE A 142 6.60 2.12 26.66
C ILE A 142 6.27 3.61 26.80
N PHE A 143 5.17 4.01 27.44
CA PHE A 143 4.82 5.43 27.58
C PHE A 143 5.39 6.03 28.86
N VAL A 144 6.71 6.20 28.89
CA VAL A 144 7.43 6.74 30.04
C VAL A 144 7.52 8.26 29.99
N HIS A 145 7.17 8.93 31.10
CA HIS A 145 7.33 10.37 31.21
C HIS A 145 8.82 10.78 31.27
N GLY A 146 9.21 11.73 30.43
CA GLY A 146 10.54 12.32 30.41
C GLY A 146 10.93 12.86 29.04
N GLU A 147 12.12 13.44 28.97
CA GLU A 147 12.77 13.74 27.68
C GLU A 147 13.62 12.53 27.28
N PRO A 148 13.45 11.99 26.06
CA PRO A 148 14.37 10.99 25.52
C PRO A 148 15.73 11.62 25.26
N GLU A 149 16.75 10.76 25.12
CA GLU A 149 18.08 11.14 24.62
C GLU A 149 17.95 12.01 23.35
N GLU A 150 18.63 13.15 23.35
CA GLU A 150 18.68 14.04 22.20
C GLU A 150 19.50 13.40 21.08
N TRP A 151 18.93 13.33 19.87
CA TRP A 151 19.61 12.81 18.70
C TRP A 151 19.95 13.95 17.75
N GLN A 152 21.10 13.85 17.10
CA GLN A 152 21.48 14.80 16.05
C GLN A 152 20.68 14.47 14.78
N GLU A 153 19.75 15.35 14.43
CA GLU A 153 18.89 15.17 13.25
C GLU A 153 19.71 15.03 11.96
N ASP A 154 19.47 13.94 11.23
CA ASP A 154 20.02 13.69 9.90
C ASP A 154 18.89 13.21 8.97
N GLU A 155 18.66 13.98 7.92
CA GLU A 155 17.64 13.69 6.92
C GLU A 155 17.99 12.46 6.04
N ASN A 156 19.24 12.00 6.05
CA ASN A 156 19.66 10.77 5.38
C ASN A 156 19.61 9.53 6.29
N ALA A 157 19.35 9.70 7.59
CA ALA A 157 19.18 8.58 8.50
C ALA A 157 17.92 7.77 8.11
N THR A 158 18.00 6.46 8.28
CA THR A 158 16.89 5.54 8.04
C THR A 158 15.84 5.75 9.14
N ALA A 159 14.63 6.14 8.76
CA ALA A 159 13.51 6.37 9.67
C ALA A 159 12.71 5.08 9.88
N THR A 160 12.41 4.36 8.79
CA THR A 160 11.77 3.05 8.84
C THR A 160 12.39 2.06 7.88
N ILE A 161 12.26 0.76 8.21
CA ILE A 161 12.59 -0.34 7.31
C ILE A 161 11.30 -1.10 6.99
N ASN A 162 10.88 -1.03 5.73
CA ASN A 162 9.64 -1.66 5.29
C ASN A 162 9.95 -2.87 4.42
N TYR A 163 9.50 -4.05 4.82
CA TYR A 163 9.81 -5.28 4.11
C TYR A 163 8.86 -5.54 2.94
N THR A 164 9.43 -5.85 1.78
CA THR A 164 8.69 -6.24 0.57
C THR A 164 8.84 -7.73 0.31
N SER A 165 7.75 -8.37 -0.12
CA SER A 165 7.78 -9.77 -0.56
C SER A 165 8.37 -9.85 -1.96
N GLY A 166 9.54 -10.49 -2.09
CA GLY A 166 10.11 -10.87 -3.38
C GLY A 166 9.35 -12.05 -3.98
N THR A 167 9.31 -12.15 -5.32
CA THR A 167 8.58 -13.20 -6.04
C THR A 167 9.23 -14.59 -5.94
N THR A 168 10.46 -14.69 -5.42
CA THR A 168 11.24 -15.94 -5.37
C THR A 168 12.28 -16.00 -4.24
N ALA A 169 12.43 -14.93 -3.44
CA ALA A 169 13.50 -14.77 -2.45
C ALA A 169 12.96 -14.23 -1.12
N ARG A 170 13.74 -14.40 -0.04
CA ARG A 170 13.42 -13.86 1.28
C ARG A 170 13.09 -12.35 1.20
N PRO A 171 12.17 -11.84 2.04
CA PRO A 171 11.78 -10.43 2.00
C PRO A 171 12.97 -9.45 2.06
N LYS A 172 12.88 -8.35 1.31
CA LYS A 172 13.91 -7.29 1.29
C LYS A 172 13.46 -6.12 2.14
N GLY A 173 14.33 -5.61 3.01
CA GLY A 173 14.03 -4.43 3.84
C GLY A 173 14.34 -3.14 3.09
N VAL A 174 13.34 -2.35 2.73
CA VAL A 174 13.53 -1.04 2.07
C VAL A 174 13.92 0.00 3.12
N GLU A 175 15.11 0.59 2.99
CA GLU A 175 15.55 1.70 3.84
C GLU A 175 14.85 3.01 3.45
N MET A 176 13.88 3.43 4.25
CA MET A 176 13.17 4.69 4.06
C MET A 176 13.79 5.77 4.94
N THR A 177 14.42 6.76 4.32
CA THR A 177 15.06 7.87 5.06
C THR A 177 14.07 8.94 5.47
N HIS A 178 14.47 9.75 6.44
CA HIS A 178 13.73 10.95 6.83
C HIS A 178 13.38 11.86 5.64
N ARG A 179 14.35 12.16 4.76
CA ARG A 179 14.10 13.00 3.57
C ARG A 179 13.12 12.36 2.62
N MET A 180 13.24 11.05 2.37
CA MET A 180 12.32 10.35 1.48
C MET A 180 10.87 10.46 1.98
N LEU A 181 10.66 10.20 3.28
CA LEU A 181 9.33 10.27 3.88
C LEU A 181 8.78 11.69 3.90
N TRP A 182 9.61 12.67 4.24
CA TRP A 182 9.23 14.08 4.26
C TRP A 182 8.82 14.57 2.88
N THR A 183 9.63 14.30 1.85
CA THR A 183 9.38 14.75 0.48
C THR A 183 8.18 14.04 -0.14
N ASN A 184 8.05 12.71 0.04
CA ASN A 184 6.85 12.00 -0.37
C ASN A 184 5.60 12.57 0.32
N ALA A 185 5.61 12.76 1.64
CA ALA A 185 4.45 13.27 2.38
C ALA A 185 4.02 14.65 1.88
N ALA A 186 4.97 15.56 1.65
CA ALA A 186 4.69 16.90 1.15
C ALA A 186 4.10 16.88 -0.27
N ILE A 187 4.73 16.15 -1.20
CA ILE A 187 4.29 16.08 -2.60
C ILE A 187 2.95 15.37 -2.71
N PHE A 188 2.81 14.21 -2.05
CA PHE A 188 1.59 13.41 -2.11
C PHE A 188 0.43 14.13 -1.44
N GLY A 189 0.64 14.70 -0.25
CA GLY A 189 -0.37 15.49 0.45
C GLY A 189 -0.84 16.68 -0.39
N TRP A 190 0.08 17.40 -1.04
CA TRP A 190 -0.28 18.52 -1.90
C TRP A 190 -1.08 18.10 -3.14
N GLN A 191 -0.61 17.10 -3.90
CA GLN A 191 -1.29 16.68 -5.13
C GLN A 191 -2.65 16.00 -4.85
N ALA A 192 -2.78 15.31 -3.71
CA ALA A 192 -4.06 14.78 -3.22
C ALA A 192 -5.01 15.88 -2.69
N GLY A 193 -4.52 17.10 -2.46
CA GLY A 193 -5.29 18.22 -1.94
C GLY A 193 -5.58 18.14 -0.44
N VAL A 194 -4.67 17.56 0.34
CA VAL A 194 -4.77 17.48 1.81
C VAL A 194 -4.72 18.90 2.40
N ASN A 195 -5.66 19.21 3.28
CA ASN A 195 -5.68 20.45 4.04
C ASN A 195 -6.31 20.26 5.43
N ASP A 196 -6.30 21.29 6.27
CA ASP A 196 -6.69 21.20 7.68
C ASP A 196 -8.22 21.07 7.92
N ARG A 197 -9.03 21.02 6.84
CA ARG A 197 -10.47 20.72 6.86
C ARG A 197 -10.79 19.26 6.56
N ASP A 198 -9.77 18.46 6.25
CA ASP A 198 -9.96 17.05 5.98
C ASP A 198 -10.24 16.25 7.25
N VAL A 199 -10.83 15.07 7.05
CA VAL A 199 -10.94 13.98 8.03
C VAL A 199 -10.54 12.70 7.32
N TYR A 200 -9.53 12.01 7.84
CA TYR A 200 -8.97 10.82 7.22
C TYR A 200 -9.44 9.53 7.89
N LEU A 201 -9.79 8.52 7.09
CA LEU A 201 -10.08 7.17 7.58
C LEU A 201 -8.99 6.20 7.15
N HIS A 202 -8.36 5.53 8.12
CA HIS A 202 -7.33 4.52 7.87
C HIS A 202 -7.94 3.19 7.38
N THR A 203 -8.26 3.09 6.10
CA THR A 203 -8.72 1.84 5.45
C THR A 203 -7.57 1.02 4.85
N LEU A 204 -6.42 1.65 4.61
CA LEU A 204 -5.16 1.00 4.26
C LEU A 204 -4.40 0.55 5.52
N PRO A 205 -3.74 -0.63 5.52
CA PRO A 205 -2.84 -1.02 6.60
C PRO A 205 -1.67 -0.03 6.80
N MET A 206 -1.52 0.50 8.01
CA MET A 206 -0.47 1.45 8.37
C MET A 206 0.96 0.87 8.27
N PHE A 207 1.13 -0.46 8.32
CA PHE A 207 2.48 -1.05 8.12
C PHE A 207 2.90 -0.90 6.67
N HIS A 208 1.95 -0.88 5.75
CA HIS A 208 2.23 -0.90 4.33
C HIS A 208 2.70 0.49 3.91
N CYS A 209 4.00 0.64 3.75
CA CYS A 209 4.65 1.88 3.36
C CYS A 209 4.34 3.04 4.31
N ASN A 210 4.31 2.75 5.62
CA ASN A 210 3.94 3.70 6.68
C ASN A 210 2.55 4.33 6.42
N GLY A 211 1.59 3.55 5.92
CA GLY A 211 0.27 4.03 5.51
C GLY A 211 0.33 5.00 4.31
N TRP A 212 1.18 4.67 3.33
CA TRP A 212 1.62 5.47 2.16
C TRP A 212 2.15 6.89 2.47
N GLY A 213 2.64 7.13 3.69
CA GLY A 213 3.15 8.43 4.11
C GLY A 213 2.08 9.50 4.37
N MET A 214 0.81 9.19 4.13
CA MET A 214 -0.34 10.03 4.51
C MET A 214 -0.37 10.34 6.01
N PRO A 215 -0.07 9.40 6.94
CA PRO A 215 0.01 9.73 8.36
C PRO A 215 0.88 10.95 8.67
N PHE A 216 2.02 11.11 7.99
CA PHE A 216 2.90 12.26 8.16
C PHE A 216 2.24 13.54 7.63
N ALA A 217 1.77 13.53 6.38
CA ALA A 217 1.14 14.69 5.74
C ALA A 217 -0.08 15.20 6.51
N LEU A 218 -0.94 14.28 6.96
CA LEU A 218 -2.16 14.56 7.72
C LEU A 218 -1.85 15.12 9.10
N THR A 219 -0.84 14.58 9.79
CA THR A 219 -0.36 15.12 11.06
C THR A 219 0.13 16.56 10.89
N ALA A 220 0.96 16.86 9.88
CA ALA A 220 1.44 18.22 9.63
C ALA A 220 0.31 19.24 9.37
N MET A 221 -0.82 18.79 8.84
CA MET A 221 -2.01 19.60 8.57
C MET A 221 -3.06 19.56 9.67
N GLY A 222 -2.80 18.87 10.78
CA GLY A 222 -3.74 18.80 11.90
C GLY A 222 -5.06 18.10 11.55
N VAL A 223 -5.04 17.18 10.58
CA VAL A 223 -6.24 16.47 10.12
C VAL A 223 -6.66 15.41 11.14
N PRO A 224 -7.91 15.34 11.60
CA PRO A 224 -8.38 14.22 12.39
C PRO A 224 -8.25 12.89 11.63
N GLN A 225 -7.66 11.90 12.28
CA GLN A 225 -7.34 10.58 11.76
C GLN A 225 -8.15 9.52 12.52
N VAL A 226 -9.09 8.89 11.83
CA VAL A 226 -9.99 7.86 12.35
C VAL A 226 -9.43 6.49 11.97
N VAL A 227 -9.14 5.67 12.97
CA VAL A 227 -8.54 4.35 12.78
C VAL A 227 -9.64 3.33 12.50
N LEU A 228 -9.63 2.69 11.32
CA LEU A 228 -10.39 1.47 11.08
C LEU A 228 -9.44 0.27 11.17
N ARG A 229 -9.73 -0.64 12.10
CA ARG A 229 -8.85 -1.79 12.39
C ARG A 229 -8.87 -2.86 11.29
N LYS A 230 -10.07 -3.25 10.86
CA LYS A 230 -10.32 -4.24 9.79
C LYS A 230 -11.20 -3.63 8.71
N VAL A 231 -10.89 -3.94 7.45
CA VAL A 231 -11.69 -3.47 6.31
C VAL A 231 -13.05 -4.14 6.36
N ASP A 232 -14.10 -3.32 6.38
CA ASP A 232 -15.50 -3.71 6.32
C ASP A 232 -16.25 -2.57 5.62
N GLY A 233 -17.01 -2.90 4.56
CA GLY A 233 -17.65 -1.89 3.71
C GLY A 233 -18.74 -1.10 4.43
N GLU A 234 -19.55 -1.77 5.24
CA GLU A 234 -20.64 -1.13 5.98
C GLU A 234 -20.08 -0.19 7.05
N GLU A 235 -19.08 -0.66 7.82
CA GLU A 235 -18.42 0.15 8.84
C GLU A 235 -17.72 1.37 8.22
N ILE A 236 -17.15 1.24 7.02
CA ILE A 236 -16.58 2.38 6.29
C ILE A 236 -17.68 3.42 6.00
N LEU A 237 -18.81 3.02 5.41
CA LEU A 237 -19.92 3.95 5.13
C LEU A 237 -20.47 4.59 6.42
N GLN A 238 -20.63 3.80 7.50
CA GLN A 238 -21.04 4.30 8.81
C GLN A 238 -20.05 5.35 9.36
N ARG A 239 -18.74 5.14 9.22
CA ARG A 239 -17.73 6.11 9.66
C ARG A 239 -17.66 7.34 8.78
N VAL A 240 -17.83 7.20 7.46
CA VAL A 240 -17.94 8.35 6.56
C VAL A 240 -19.10 9.24 6.97
N LYS A 241 -20.25 8.65 7.32
CA LYS A 241 -21.42 9.37 7.84
C LYS A 241 -21.15 10.00 9.22
N LYS A 242 -20.62 9.23 10.17
CA LYS A 242 -20.43 9.65 11.57
C LYS A 242 -19.37 10.72 11.74
N HIS A 243 -18.23 10.58 11.06
CA HIS A 243 -17.07 11.44 11.26
C HIS A 243 -16.91 12.50 10.15
N GLY A 244 -17.71 12.44 9.08
CA GLY A 244 -17.53 13.33 7.94
C GLY A 244 -16.18 13.09 7.25
N VAL A 245 -15.80 11.83 7.02
CA VAL A 245 -14.54 11.44 6.36
C VAL A 245 -14.47 12.04 4.97
N THR A 246 -13.38 12.75 4.63
CA THR A 246 -13.19 13.42 3.32
C THR A 246 -12.10 12.75 2.48
N LEU A 247 -11.25 11.93 3.09
CA LEU A 247 -10.14 11.27 2.41
C LEU A 247 -9.89 9.88 3.00
N MET A 248 -9.63 8.92 2.14
CA MET A 248 -9.07 7.62 2.52
C MET A 248 -8.16 7.08 1.41
N CYS A 249 -7.29 6.13 1.77
CA CYS A 249 -6.47 5.39 0.81
C CYS A 249 -6.81 3.91 0.91
N GLY A 250 -6.89 3.20 -0.21
CA GLY A 250 -7.24 1.79 -0.22
C GLY A 250 -6.70 1.02 -1.43
N ALA A 251 -6.80 -0.30 -1.37
CA ALA A 251 -6.63 -1.16 -2.54
C ALA A 251 -7.98 -1.30 -3.28
N PRO A 252 -8.01 -1.78 -4.54
CA PRO A 252 -9.27 -2.04 -5.25
C PRO A 252 -10.27 -2.91 -4.46
N ALA A 253 -9.78 -3.88 -3.67
CA ALA A 253 -10.62 -4.71 -2.80
C ALA A 253 -11.38 -3.91 -1.72
N VAL A 254 -10.81 -2.80 -1.23
CA VAL A 254 -11.51 -1.90 -0.29
C VAL A 254 -12.65 -1.18 -1.01
N VAL A 255 -12.42 -0.75 -2.26
CA VAL A 255 -13.45 -0.11 -3.08
C VAL A 255 -14.60 -1.07 -3.36
N ALA A 256 -14.28 -2.31 -3.75
CA ALA A 256 -15.28 -3.36 -3.98
C ALA A 256 -16.15 -3.58 -2.74
N ALA A 257 -15.54 -3.76 -1.56
CA ALA A 257 -16.28 -3.92 -0.30
C ALA A 257 -17.21 -2.74 0.01
N ILE A 258 -16.81 -1.50 -0.31
CA ILE A 258 -17.64 -0.30 -0.13
C ILE A 258 -18.81 -0.30 -1.12
N LEU A 259 -18.57 -0.67 -2.38
CA LEU A 259 -19.61 -0.76 -3.41
C LEU A 259 -20.64 -1.84 -3.08
N ASP A 260 -20.19 -3.01 -2.59
CA ASP A 260 -21.05 -4.09 -2.14
C ASP A 260 -21.95 -3.63 -0.98
N ALA A 261 -21.37 -2.95 0.01
CA ALA A 261 -22.13 -2.38 1.12
C ALA A 261 -23.11 -1.27 0.66
N ALA A 262 -22.71 -0.47 -0.34
CA ALA A 262 -23.55 0.58 -0.91
C ALA A 262 -24.78 0.01 -1.64
N ALA A 263 -24.67 -1.17 -2.25
CA ALA A 263 -25.78 -1.83 -2.94
C ALA A 263 -26.96 -2.15 -2.01
N THR A 264 -26.68 -2.39 -0.72
CA THR A 264 -27.69 -2.66 0.31
C THR A 264 -27.90 -1.51 1.29
N TRP A 265 -27.29 -0.35 1.05
CA TRP A 265 -27.35 0.78 1.97
C TRP A 265 -28.70 1.49 1.90
N GLU A 266 -29.33 1.68 3.07
CA GLU A 266 -30.58 2.42 3.16
C GLU A 266 -30.34 3.94 3.26
N GLY A 267 -30.75 4.67 2.22
CA GLY A 267 -30.73 6.13 2.17
C GLY A 267 -29.62 6.70 1.30
N GLU A 268 -29.27 7.97 1.53
CA GLU A 268 -28.21 8.65 0.78
C GLU A 268 -26.84 8.04 1.10
N ILE A 269 -26.05 7.76 0.05
CA ILE A 269 -24.68 7.28 0.21
C ILE A 269 -23.84 8.38 0.88
N PRO A 270 -23.26 8.11 2.07
CA PRO A 270 -22.56 9.14 2.81
C PRO A 270 -21.31 9.59 2.05
N GLY A 271 -21.07 10.90 2.05
CA GLY A 271 -19.84 11.47 1.51
C GLY A 271 -19.85 11.77 0.01
N ALA A 272 -20.98 11.59 -0.68
CA ALA A 272 -21.17 12.06 -2.05
C ALA A 272 -20.81 13.55 -2.20
N GLY A 273 -20.07 13.90 -3.25
CA GLY A 273 -19.57 15.25 -3.54
C GLY A 273 -18.49 15.79 -2.57
N ARG A 274 -18.00 14.96 -1.64
CA ARG A 274 -17.10 15.38 -0.56
C ARG A 274 -15.92 14.46 -0.34
N THR A 275 -16.13 13.14 -0.44
CA THR A 275 -15.13 12.13 -0.12
C THR A 275 -14.27 11.82 -1.33
N ARG A 276 -12.98 11.66 -1.09
CA ARG A 276 -11.98 11.27 -2.07
C ARG A 276 -11.37 9.95 -1.65
N ILE A 277 -11.19 9.04 -2.60
CA ILE A 277 -10.51 7.77 -2.37
C ILE A 277 -9.30 7.67 -3.27
N VAL A 278 -8.12 7.49 -2.65
CA VAL A 278 -6.88 7.22 -3.37
C VAL A 278 -6.66 5.72 -3.45
N VAL A 279 -6.54 5.18 -4.66
CA VAL A 279 -6.47 3.75 -4.95
C VAL A 279 -5.11 3.40 -5.56
N ALA A 280 -4.50 2.33 -5.06
CA ALA A 280 -3.20 1.86 -5.49
C ALA A 280 -3.02 0.34 -5.26
N GLY A 281 -1.87 -0.18 -5.67
CA GLY A 281 -1.44 -1.56 -5.42
C GLY A 281 -1.76 -2.55 -6.55
N ALA A 282 -2.82 -2.27 -7.32
CA ALA A 282 -3.15 -2.89 -8.60
C ALA A 282 -3.99 -1.92 -9.45
N PRO A 283 -3.96 -2.01 -10.78
CA PRO A 283 -4.90 -1.29 -11.63
C PRO A 283 -6.33 -1.76 -11.29
N PRO A 284 -7.25 -0.86 -10.91
CA PRO A 284 -8.64 -1.21 -10.76
C PRO A 284 -9.32 -1.32 -12.14
N PRO A 285 -10.30 -2.23 -12.28
CA PRO A 285 -11.13 -2.30 -13.48
C PRO A 285 -11.82 -0.96 -13.75
N THR A 286 -11.96 -0.57 -15.01
CA THR A 286 -12.59 0.70 -15.41
C THR A 286 -14.03 0.81 -14.86
N SER A 287 -14.77 -0.30 -14.80
CA SER A 287 -16.13 -0.34 -14.21
C SER A 287 -16.15 0.05 -12.74
N ILE A 288 -15.16 -0.40 -11.95
CA ILE A 288 -15.03 -0.04 -10.54
C ILE A 288 -14.71 1.45 -10.38
N ILE A 289 -13.85 2.01 -11.25
CA ILE A 289 -13.54 3.44 -11.27
C ILE A 289 -14.81 4.26 -11.53
N GLU A 290 -15.58 3.89 -12.56
CA GLU A 290 -16.83 4.57 -12.90
C GLU A 290 -17.87 4.48 -11.76
N GLN A 291 -17.97 3.33 -11.09
CA GLN A 291 -18.89 3.14 -9.97
C GLN A 291 -18.53 3.98 -8.73
N VAL A 292 -17.26 4.25 -8.49
CA VAL A 292 -16.87 5.19 -7.41
C VAL A 292 -17.48 6.58 -7.64
N GLU A 293 -17.46 7.06 -8.89
CA GLU A 293 -18.04 8.36 -9.21
C GLU A 293 -19.58 8.31 -9.27
N THR A 294 -20.16 7.28 -9.87
CA THR A 294 -21.60 7.24 -10.20
C THR A 294 -22.47 6.65 -9.10
N VAL A 295 -21.98 5.66 -8.35
CA VAL A 295 -22.69 5.00 -7.24
C VAL A 295 -22.38 5.70 -5.92
N LEU A 296 -21.10 5.93 -5.62
CA LEU A 296 -20.72 6.55 -4.34
C LEU A 296 -20.77 8.08 -4.36
N GLY A 297 -20.64 8.68 -5.54
CA GLY A 297 -20.50 10.13 -5.68
C GLY A 297 -19.16 10.63 -5.15
N TRP A 298 -18.14 9.76 -5.04
CA TRP A 298 -16.83 10.11 -4.49
C TRP A 298 -15.84 10.44 -5.61
N GLU A 299 -14.79 11.21 -5.30
CA GLU A 299 -13.69 11.43 -6.23
C GLU A 299 -12.74 10.22 -6.22
N PHE A 300 -12.51 9.62 -7.38
CA PHE A 300 -11.51 8.59 -7.56
C PHE A 300 -10.15 9.22 -7.91
N ILE A 301 -9.09 8.74 -7.24
CA ILE A 301 -7.71 9.11 -7.53
C ILE A 301 -6.90 7.82 -7.61
N GLN A 302 -6.15 7.60 -8.68
CA GLN A 302 -5.21 6.49 -8.78
C GLN A 302 -3.78 6.99 -8.60
N ILE A 303 -2.95 6.20 -7.93
CA ILE A 303 -1.50 6.39 -7.91
C ILE A 303 -0.79 5.11 -8.28
N TYR A 304 0.42 5.25 -8.83
CA TYR A 304 1.35 4.15 -8.97
C TYR A 304 2.67 4.46 -8.29
N GLY A 305 3.31 3.40 -7.80
CA GLY A 305 4.39 3.48 -6.85
C GLY A 305 4.72 2.14 -6.22
N LEU A 306 5.87 2.11 -5.54
CA LEU A 306 6.39 0.96 -4.83
C LEU A 306 6.80 1.38 -3.41
N THR A 307 7.04 0.42 -2.52
CA THR A 307 7.63 0.71 -1.21
C THR A 307 8.93 1.51 -1.34
N GLU A 308 9.71 1.16 -2.35
CA GLU A 308 10.96 1.76 -2.78
C GLU A 308 10.83 3.22 -3.23
N THR A 309 9.62 3.73 -3.40
CA THR A 309 9.35 5.11 -3.84
C THR A 309 8.43 5.85 -2.87
N ALA A 310 8.19 5.27 -1.69
CA ALA A 310 7.56 5.87 -0.53
C ALA A 310 6.09 6.38 -0.54
N PRO A 311 5.14 6.14 -1.46
CA PRO A 311 5.21 5.40 -2.73
C PRO A 311 5.21 6.23 -4.01
N LEU A 312 4.92 7.52 -3.94
CA LEU A 312 4.34 8.20 -5.09
C LEU A 312 5.30 8.31 -6.29
N LEU A 313 4.99 7.65 -7.41
CA LEU A 313 5.66 7.91 -8.70
C LEU A 313 4.77 8.70 -9.65
N THR A 314 3.53 8.28 -9.79
CA THR A 314 2.56 8.89 -10.70
C THR A 314 1.22 9.07 -10.01
N MET A 315 0.42 10.02 -10.51
CA MET A 315 -0.95 10.24 -10.06
C MET A 315 -1.86 10.44 -11.26
N SER A 316 -2.97 9.70 -11.27
CA SER A 316 -4.10 9.89 -12.17
C SER A 316 -5.25 10.44 -11.35
N ARG A 317 -5.58 11.71 -11.56
CA ARG A 317 -6.63 12.44 -10.87
C ARG A 317 -7.41 13.24 -11.90
N GLY A 318 -8.70 13.44 -11.66
CA GLY A 318 -9.57 14.24 -12.51
C GLY A 318 -8.94 15.60 -12.82
N ARG A 319 -8.99 15.98 -14.10
CA ARG A 319 -8.53 17.27 -14.58
C ARG A 319 -9.71 18.09 -15.06
N THR A 320 -9.59 19.42 -15.01
CA THR A 320 -10.64 20.32 -15.51
C THR A 320 -10.97 20.06 -16.98
N GLU A 321 -10.01 19.63 -17.79
CA GLU A 321 -10.23 19.26 -19.20
C GLU A 321 -11.13 18.03 -19.36
N TRP A 322 -11.30 17.22 -18.32
CA TRP A 322 -12.09 15.98 -18.31
C TRP A 322 -13.48 16.14 -17.66
N ASP A 323 -13.77 17.30 -17.06
CA ASP A 323 -15.01 17.54 -16.30
C ASP A 323 -16.28 17.36 -17.14
N GLN A 324 -16.18 17.57 -18.45
CA GLN A 324 -17.31 17.45 -19.39
C GLN A 324 -17.42 16.07 -20.04
N LEU A 325 -16.47 15.15 -19.77
CA LEU A 325 -16.50 13.80 -20.32
C LEU A 325 -17.59 12.96 -19.65
N PRO A 326 -18.22 12.03 -20.40
CA PRO A 326 -19.02 10.96 -19.81
C PRO A 326 -18.22 10.18 -18.76
N SER A 327 -18.89 9.65 -17.75
CA SER A 327 -18.25 8.91 -16.64
C SER A 327 -17.39 7.75 -17.11
N GLY A 328 -17.86 6.95 -18.07
CA GLY A 328 -17.09 5.84 -18.63
C GLY A 328 -15.81 6.28 -19.35
N GLU A 329 -15.86 7.38 -20.12
CA GLU A 329 -14.65 7.92 -20.79
C GLU A 329 -13.66 8.48 -19.77
N ARG A 330 -14.16 9.21 -18.76
CA ARG A 330 -13.31 9.71 -17.67
C ARG A 330 -12.69 8.56 -16.87
N ALA A 331 -13.44 7.50 -16.60
CA ALA A 331 -12.95 6.31 -15.91
C ALA A 331 -11.82 5.61 -16.67
N GLN A 332 -11.91 5.51 -18.01
CA GLN A 332 -10.82 4.98 -18.85
C GLN A 332 -9.53 5.82 -18.71
N LEU A 333 -9.65 7.16 -18.72
CA LEU A 333 -8.50 8.04 -18.54
C LEU A 333 -7.90 7.93 -17.13
N LEU A 334 -8.75 7.74 -16.12
CA LEU A 334 -8.35 7.56 -14.72
C LEU A 334 -7.68 6.20 -14.46
N GLY A 335 -8.00 5.16 -15.24
CA GLY A 335 -7.40 3.82 -15.13
C GLY A 335 -5.91 3.75 -15.47
N ARG A 336 -5.37 4.76 -16.17
CA ARG A 336 -3.93 4.93 -16.35
C ARG A 336 -3.23 5.09 -15.00
N ALA A 337 -1.98 4.64 -14.91
CA ALA A 337 -1.18 4.77 -13.68
C ALA A 337 -0.97 6.24 -13.28
N GLY A 338 -0.98 7.14 -14.26
CA GLY A 338 -0.98 8.58 -14.06
C GLY A 338 0.20 9.29 -14.71
N ALA A 339 0.19 10.62 -14.63
CA ALA A 339 1.34 11.44 -14.99
C ALA A 339 2.39 11.41 -13.87
N PRO A 340 3.70 11.61 -14.17
CA PRO A 340 4.73 11.75 -13.15
C PRO A 340 4.37 12.79 -12.08
N ALA A 341 4.50 12.38 -10.81
CA ALA A 341 4.33 13.28 -9.68
C ALA A 341 5.41 14.36 -9.67
N LEU A 342 5.16 15.45 -8.94
CA LEU A 342 6.11 16.57 -8.89
C LEU A 342 7.48 16.08 -8.38
N GLY A 343 8.54 16.38 -9.11
CA GLY A 343 9.90 15.97 -8.75
C GLY A 343 10.27 14.54 -9.15
N VAL A 344 9.33 13.78 -9.74
CA VAL A 344 9.57 12.44 -10.30
C VAL A 344 9.90 12.55 -11.79
N LYS A 345 10.95 11.84 -12.21
CA LYS A 345 11.23 11.58 -13.62
C LYS A 345 10.96 10.13 -13.91
N ILE A 346 10.22 9.87 -15.00
CA ILE A 346 9.96 8.52 -15.50
C ILE A 346 10.55 8.39 -16.90
N LYS A 347 11.08 7.21 -17.24
CA LYS A 347 11.36 6.78 -18.61
C LYS A 347 11.08 5.29 -18.74
N VAL A 348 10.99 4.81 -19.96
CA VAL A 348 10.81 3.39 -20.26
C VAL A 348 12.04 2.91 -21.04
N THR A 349 12.56 1.73 -20.72
CA THR A 349 13.66 1.10 -21.46
C THR A 349 13.20 0.54 -22.81
N ASP A 350 14.13 0.19 -23.69
CA ASP A 350 13.80 -0.43 -24.99
C ASP A 350 13.03 -1.75 -24.83
N ASP A 351 13.24 -2.46 -23.72
CA ASP A 351 12.53 -3.70 -23.34
C ASP A 351 11.28 -3.46 -22.48
N GLY A 352 10.84 -2.21 -22.33
CA GLY A 352 9.54 -1.87 -21.73
C GLY A 352 9.52 -1.71 -20.22
N GLU A 353 10.66 -1.72 -19.52
CA GLU A 353 10.73 -1.52 -18.06
C GLU A 353 10.57 -0.03 -17.70
N ILE A 354 9.73 0.25 -16.71
CA ILE A 354 9.56 1.59 -16.14
C ILE A 354 10.73 1.89 -15.21
N LEU A 355 11.39 3.03 -15.44
CA LEU A 355 12.47 3.55 -14.61
C LEU A 355 12.07 4.85 -13.95
N ALA A 356 12.42 4.99 -12.68
CA ALA A 356 12.09 6.18 -11.89
C ALA A 356 13.33 6.88 -11.33
N ARG A 357 13.24 8.20 -11.18
CA ARG A 357 14.22 9.00 -10.43
C ARG A 357 13.51 10.10 -9.65
N SER A 358 13.70 10.12 -8.34
CA SER A 358 13.10 11.12 -7.43
C SER A 358 13.94 11.25 -6.14
N ASN A 359 13.68 12.28 -5.34
CA ASN A 359 14.23 12.46 -4.00
C ASN A 359 13.63 11.51 -2.95
N HIS A 360 12.54 10.83 -3.30
CA HIS A 360 11.86 9.83 -2.48
C HIS A 360 11.98 8.40 -3.02
N VAL A 361 12.96 8.15 -3.90
CA VAL A 361 13.45 6.79 -4.24
C VAL A 361 14.30 6.26 -3.08
N LEU A 362 14.27 4.94 -2.86
CA LEU A 362 14.97 4.25 -1.78
C LEU A 362 16.44 4.63 -1.68
N LYS A 363 16.94 4.66 -0.44
CA LYS A 363 18.38 4.70 -0.18
C LYS A 363 19.05 3.40 -0.62
N GLY A 364 18.40 2.28 -0.32
CA GLY A 364 18.84 0.94 -0.67
C GLY A 364 18.02 -0.13 0.05
N TYR A 365 18.41 -1.38 -0.14
CA TYR A 365 17.91 -2.51 0.63
C TYR A 365 18.85 -2.79 1.81
N TRP A 366 18.26 -2.84 3.01
CA TRP A 366 18.94 -3.08 4.28
C TRP A 366 19.77 -4.36 4.21
N ASP A 367 21.06 -4.25 4.52
CA ASP A 367 22.05 -5.34 4.52
C ASP A 367 22.11 -6.15 3.21
N GLN A 368 21.75 -5.52 2.07
CA GLN A 368 21.74 -6.16 0.75
C GLN A 368 22.29 -5.20 -0.33
N PRO A 369 23.62 -4.94 -0.34
CA PRO A 369 24.25 -4.04 -1.29
C PRO A 369 24.09 -4.50 -2.74
N GLU A 370 24.21 -5.80 -3.03
CA GLU A 370 24.04 -6.35 -4.38
C GLU A 370 22.62 -6.10 -4.92
N ALA A 371 21.60 -6.35 -4.10
CA ALA A 371 20.21 -6.07 -4.46
C ALA A 371 19.96 -4.56 -4.67
N THR A 372 20.72 -3.71 -3.96
CA THR A 372 20.66 -2.25 -4.10
C THR A 372 21.26 -1.80 -5.42
N ASP A 373 22.44 -2.32 -5.76
CA ASP A 373 23.13 -2.03 -7.03
C ASP A 373 22.32 -2.53 -8.24
N ASP A 374 21.64 -3.68 -8.11
CA ASP A 374 20.73 -4.19 -9.14
C ASP A 374 19.52 -3.27 -9.36
N ALA A 375 18.98 -2.71 -8.28
CA ALA A 375 17.80 -1.85 -8.32
C ALA A 375 18.12 -0.42 -8.73
N ILE A 376 19.32 0.10 -8.43
CA ILE A 376 19.72 1.48 -8.73
C ILE A 376 20.90 1.47 -9.70
N ARG A 377 20.62 1.66 -10.99
CA ARG A 377 21.65 1.65 -12.04
C ARG A 377 21.75 3.01 -12.71
N SER A 378 22.96 3.56 -12.75
CA SER A 378 23.23 4.87 -13.37
C SER A 378 22.30 6.00 -12.87
N GLY A 379 21.95 5.97 -11.59
CA GLY A 379 21.06 6.96 -10.95
C GLY A 379 19.58 6.82 -11.32
N TRP A 380 19.15 5.67 -11.84
CA TRP A 380 17.76 5.32 -12.08
C TRP A 380 17.37 4.11 -11.25
N PHE A 381 16.20 4.17 -10.62
CA PHE A 381 15.58 3.03 -9.97
C PHE A 381 14.83 2.21 -11.02
N HIS A 382 15.15 0.91 -11.06
CA HIS A 382 14.52 -0.10 -11.89
C HIS A 382 13.34 -0.71 -11.12
N THR A 383 12.12 -0.42 -11.57
CA THR A 383 10.91 -0.82 -10.82
C THR A 383 10.60 -2.32 -10.98
N GLY A 384 11.11 -2.95 -12.05
CA GLY A 384 10.71 -4.29 -12.48
C GLY A 384 9.30 -4.39 -13.06
N ASP A 385 8.55 -3.28 -13.11
CA ASP A 385 7.24 -3.20 -13.74
C ASP A 385 7.39 -2.76 -15.21
N GLY A 386 6.69 -3.44 -16.10
CA GLY A 386 6.62 -3.14 -17.52
C GLY A 386 5.47 -2.19 -17.85
N GLY A 387 5.67 -1.29 -18.80
CA GLY A 387 4.65 -0.36 -19.24
C GLY A 387 5.13 0.57 -20.34
N TYR A 388 4.32 1.57 -20.64
CA TYR A 388 4.63 2.60 -21.64
C TYR A 388 4.18 3.97 -21.16
N ILE A 389 4.70 5.01 -21.80
CA ILE A 389 4.27 6.40 -21.62
C ILE A 389 3.53 6.80 -22.89
N ASP A 390 2.29 7.26 -22.75
CA ASP A 390 1.49 7.75 -23.88
C ASP A 390 1.91 9.17 -24.33
N ASP A 391 1.31 9.65 -25.42
CA ASP A 391 1.58 10.98 -25.98
C ASP A 391 1.19 12.13 -25.04
N GLU A 392 0.37 11.86 -24.01
CA GLU A 392 -0.01 12.80 -22.95
C GLU A 392 0.91 12.73 -21.72
N SER A 393 1.99 11.95 -21.78
CA SER A 393 2.93 11.70 -20.68
C SER A 393 2.34 10.93 -19.49
N TYR A 394 1.26 10.17 -19.70
CA TYR A 394 0.72 9.25 -18.71
C TYR A 394 1.40 7.89 -18.82
N VAL A 395 1.75 7.33 -17.67
CA VAL A 395 2.24 5.96 -17.55
C VAL A 395 1.05 5.02 -17.53
N THR A 396 1.15 3.93 -18.30
CA THR A 396 0.25 2.77 -18.22
C THR A 396 1.08 1.55 -17.83
N ILE A 397 0.66 0.84 -16.79
CA ILE A 397 1.30 -0.42 -16.37
C ILE A 397 0.72 -1.54 -17.22
N ALA A 398 1.57 -2.25 -17.95
CA ALA A 398 1.14 -3.36 -18.81
C ALA A 398 1.21 -4.70 -18.06
N ASP A 399 2.29 -4.98 -17.35
CA ASP A 399 2.45 -6.14 -16.47
C ASP A 399 3.74 -6.02 -15.66
N ARG A 400 4.03 -6.94 -14.74
CA ARG A 400 5.43 -7.15 -14.31
C ARG A 400 6.19 -7.83 -15.43
N LYS A 401 7.47 -7.50 -15.62
CA LYS A 401 8.30 -8.16 -16.65
C LYS A 401 8.29 -9.69 -16.53
N LYS A 402 8.17 -10.23 -15.31
CA LYS A 402 8.06 -11.68 -15.03
C LYS A 402 6.66 -12.26 -15.23
N ASP A 403 5.65 -11.41 -15.37
CA ASP A 403 4.25 -11.80 -15.48
C ASP A 403 3.69 -11.67 -16.91
N VAL A 404 4.39 -10.97 -17.82
CA VAL A 404 4.14 -11.02 -19.28
C VAL A 404 4.18 -12.45 -19.76
N ILE A 405 3.14 -12.88 -20.47
CA ILE A 405 3.03 -14.22 -21.03
C ILE A 405 3.62 -14.17 -22.45
N ILE A 406 4.63 -14.99 -22.72
CA ILE A 406 5.26 -15.04 -24.05
C ILE A 406 4.74 -16.25 -24.81
N SER A 407 3.66 -16.06 -25.58
CA SER A 407 3.01 -17.11 -26.35
C SER A 407 3.44 -17.07 -27.81
N GLY A 408 4.19 -18.08 -28.25
CA GLY A 408 4.61 -18.19 -29.66
C GLY A 408 5.53 -17.07 -30.15
N GLY A 409 6.23 -16.39 -29.23
CA GLY A 409 7.07 -15.23 -29.51
C GLY A 409 6.36 -13.88 -29.44
N GLU A 410 5.06 -13.86 -29.13
CA GLU A 410 4.26 -12.66 -28.94
C GLU A 410 4.05 -12.38 -27.44
N ASN A 411 4.14 -11.11 -27.03
CA ASN A 411 3.91 -10.70 -25.65
C ASN A 411 2.41 -10.48 -25.41
N VAL A 412 1.84 -11.20 -24.44
CA VAL A 412 0.47 -11.01 -23.97
C VAL A 412 0.51 -10.39 -22.58
N SER A 413 -0.11 -9.21 -22.43
CA SER A 413 -0.35 -8.60 -21.12
C SER A 413 -1.44 -9.39 -20.42
N SER A 414 -1.14 -9.94 -19.24
CA SER A 414 -2.15 -10.65 -18.46
C SER A 414 -3.25 -9.70 -17.97
N ILE A 415 -2.91 -8.44 -17.70
CA ILE A 415 -3.85 -7.40 -17.23
C ILE A 415 -4.90 -7.07 -18.30
N GLU A 416 -4.49 -6.95 -19.57
CA GLU A 416 -5.43 -6.68 -20.67
C GLU A 416 -6.49 -7.78 -20.81
N VAL A 417 -6.09 -9.04 -20.60
CA VAL A 417 -7.00 -10.19 -20.64
C VAL A 417 -7.87 -10.25 -19.38
N GLU A 418 -7.30 -9.92 -18.22
CA GLU A 418 -8.03 -9.80 -16.95
C GLU A 418 -9.11 -8.74 -17.04
N ASP A 419 -8.81 -7.55 -17.56
CA ASP A 419 -9.77 -6.45 -17.69
C ASP A 419 -10.98 -6.84 -18.53
N VAL A 420 -10.76 -7.58 -19.63
CA VAL A 420 -11.84 -8.10 -20.47
C VAL A 420 -12.63 -9.17 -19.74
N LEU A 421 -11.99 -10.17 -19.14
CA LEU A 421 -12.73 -11.20 -18.40
C LEU A 421 -13.53 -10.62 -17.23
N PHE A 422 -12.95 -9.68 -16.51
CA PHE A 422 -13.58 -9.01 -15.37
C PHE A 422 -14.73 -8.09 -15.78
N SER A 423 -14.82 -7.68 -17.06
CA SER A 423 -15.98 -6.93 -17.56
C SER A 423 -17.19 -7.81 -17.91
N HIS A 424 -17.08 -9.13 -17.75
CA HIS A 424 -18.20 -10.04 -17.89
C HIS A 424 -18.98 -10.13 -16.58
N ASP A 425 -20.31 -9.94 -16.63
CA ASP A 425 -21.17 -9.78 -15.44
C ASP A 425 -21.03 -10.90 -14.38
N VAL A 426 -20.79 -12.14 -14.83
CA VAL A 426 -20.67 -13.31 -13.93
C VAL A 426 -19.30 -13.49 -13.28
N VAL A 427 -18.28 -12.74 -13.70
CA VAL A 427 -16.90 -12.90 -13.24
C VAL A 427 -16.66 -12.00 -12.04
N THR A 428 -16.39 -12.59 -10.88
CA THR A 428 -16.14 -11.87 -9.63
C THR A 428 -14.65 -11.68 -9.33
N GLU A 429 -13.81 -12.61 -9.79
CA GLU A 429 -12.35 -12.48 -9.74
C GLU A 429 -11.70 -13.15 -10.93
N VAL A 430 -10.57 -12.62 -11.37
CA VAL A 430 -9.75 -13.23 -12.42
C VAL A 430 -8.27 -13.03 -12.17
N ALA A 431 -7.48 -14.08 -12.45
CA ALA A 431 -6.03 -14.01 -12.60
C ALA A 431 -5.61 -14.72 -13.88
N VAL A 432 -4.93 -14.00 -14.76
CA VAL A 432 -4.38 -14.54 -16.01
C VAL A 432 -2.89 -14.82 -15.81
N ILE A 433 -2.48 -16.03 -16.18
CA ILE A 433 -1.13 -16.55 -16.02
C ILE A 433 -0.66 -17.26 -17.30
N GLY A 434 0.65 -17.25 -17.50
CA GLY A 434 1.31 -18.09 -18.51
C GLY A 434 1.51 -19.50 -17.96
N VAL A 435 1.09 -20.50 -18.73
CA VAL A 435 1.33 -21.92 -18.42
C VAL A 435 2.12 -22.59 -19.56
N PRO A 436 2.91 -23.64 -19.27
CA PRO A 436 3.73 -24.29 -20.29
C PRO A 436 2.89 -24.82 -21.46
N ASP A 437 3.42 -24.66 -22.67
CA ASP A 437 2.83 -25.22 -23.89
C ASP A 437 3.94 -25.76 -24.81
N ASP A 438 3.82 -27.01 -25.25
CA ASP A 438 4.84 -27.70 -26.06
C ASP A 438 5.08 -27.02 -27.42
N LYS A 439 4.11 -26.27 -27.93
CA LYS A 439 4.15 -25.64 -29.24
C LYS A 439 4.54 -24.17 -29.15
N TRP A 440 4.03 -23.46 -28.15
CA TRP A 440 4.14 -22.00 -28.04
C TRP A 440 5.12 -21.54 -26.95
N GLY A 441 5.69 -22.47 -26.18
CA GLY A 441 6.49 -22.19 -24.98
C GLY A 441 5.58 -21.89 -23.79
N GLU A 442 4.80 -20.81 -23.89
CA GLU A 442 3.73 -20.50 -22.96
C GLU A 442 2.40 -20.33 -23.68
N THR A 443 1.30 -20.58 -22.98
CA THR A 443 -0.04 -20.20 -23.42
C THR A 443 -0.82 -19.52 -22.30
N VAL A 444 -1.83 -18.74 -22.67
CA VAL A 444 -2.64 -17.93 -21.74
C VAL A 444 -3.66 -18.83 -21.05
N LYS A 445 -3.62 -18.89 -19.71
CA LYS A 445 -4.67 -19.50 -18.87
C LYS A 445 -5.27 -18.44 -17.96
N ALA A 446 -6.60 -18.42 -17.86
CA ALA A 446 -7.28 -17.60 -16.85
C ALA A 446 -7.81 -18.49 -15.71
N LEU A 447 -7.55 -18.07 -14.48
CA LEU A 447 -8.15 -18.61 -13.27
C LEU A 447 -9.28 -17.67 -12.86
N VAL A 448 -10.50 -18.16 -12.78
CA VAL A 448 -11.71 -17.32 -12.69
C VAL A 448 -12.57 -17.76 -11.51
N VAL A 449 -13.05 -16.80 -10.74
CA VAL A 449 -14.11 -16.98 -9.75
C VAL A 449 -15.38 -16.37 -10.35
N VAL A 450 -16.50 -17.09 -10.28
CA VAL A 450 -17.78 -16.68 -10.87
C VAL A 450 -18.90 -16.75 -9.85
N ASP A 451 -19.94 -15.95 -10.04
CA ASP A 451 -21.14 -15.93 -9.18
C ASP A 451 -22.29 -16.80 -9.71
N SER A 452 -22.22 -17.22 -10.97
CA SER A 452 -23.29 -17.92 -11.68
C SER A 452 -22.72 -18.87 -12.74
N GLU A 453 -23.56 -19.78 -13.24
CA GLU A 453 -23.12 -20.80 -14.20
C GLU A 453 -22.71 -20.16 -15.54
N ILE A 454 -21.47 -20.42 -15.94
CA ILE A 454 -20.92 -20.07 -17.25
C ILE A 454 -19.91 -21.15 -17.68
N THR A 455 -19.79 -21.39 -18.97
CA THR A 455 -18.82 -22.34 -19.52
C THR A 455 -17.48 -21.67 -19.85
N GLU A 456 -16.40 -22.45 -19.83
CA GLU A 456 -15.07 -22.03 -20.29
C GLU A 456 -15.12 -21.44 -21.70
N GLN A 457 -15.87 -22.06 -22.61
CA GLN A 457 -15.94 -21.63 -24.00
C GLN A 457 -16.63 -20.27 -24.16
N GLU A 458 -17.68 -19.99 -23.37
CA GLU A 458 -18.37 -18.70 -23.38
C GLU A 458 -17.45 -17.54 -22.97
N LEU A 459 -16.64 -17.71 -21.92
CA LEU A 459 -15.66 -16.70 -21.50
C LEU A 459 -14.53 -16.49 -22.51
N ILE A 460 -14.06 -17.57 -23.15
CA ILE A 460 -13.07 -17.49 -24.23
C ILE A 460 -13.65 -16.74 -25.43
N ASP A 461 -14.89 -17.04 -25.83
CA ASP A 461 -15.53 -16.37 -26.96
C ASP A 461 -15.84 -14.90 -26.64
N TYR A 462 -16.23 -14.58 -25.42
CA TYR A 462 -16.35 -13.19 -24.95
C TYR A 462 -15.03 -12.41 -25.08
N CYS A 463 -13.89 -13.04 -24.78
CA CYS A 463 -12.57 -12.45 -25.01
C CYS A 463 -12.30 -12.24 -26.50
N ARG A 464 -12.64 -13.21 -27.35
CA ARG A 464 -12.41 -13.14 -28.82
C ARG A 464 -13.19 -12.05 -29.51
N GLU A 465 -14.32 -11.62 -28.94
CA GLU A 465 -15.07 -10.47 -29.44
C GLU A 465 -14.34 -9.13 -29.21
N LYS A 466 -13.41 -9.07 -28.24
CA LYS A 466 -12.82 -7.83 -27.72
C LYS A 466 -11.30 -7.76 -27.87
N LEU A 467 -10.63 -8.91 -27.95
CA LEU A 467 -9.19 -9.04 -28.02
C LEU A 467 -8.76 -9.76 -29.30
N ALA A 468 -7.53 -9.50 -29.73
CA ALA A 468 -6.90 -10.29 -30.78
C ALA A 468 -6.79 -11.76 -30.33
N HIS A 469 -7.02 -12.69 -31.27
CA HIS A 469 -7.11 -14.12 -30.98
C HIS A 469 -5.91 -14.68 -30.19
N TYR A 470 -4.69 -14.26 -30.51
CA TYR A 470 -3.48 -14.72 -29.84
C TYR A 470 -3.37 -14.29 -28.36
N LYS A 471 -4.12 -13.26 -27.95
CA LYS A 471 -4.18 -12.79 -26.55
C LYS A 471 -5.22 -13.53 -25.72
N CYS A 472 -6.19 -14.17 -26.38
CA CYS A 472 -7.30 -14.81 -25.69
C CYS A 472 -6.81 -16.02 -24.89
N PRO A 473 -7.40 -16.31 -23.72
CA PRO A 473 -7.11 -17.54 -22.99
C PRO A 473 -7.32 -18.77 -23.88
N THR A 474 -6.39 -19.72 -23.82
CA THR A 474 -6.58 -21.05 -24.42
C THR A 474 -7.26 -22.02 -23.47
N SER A 475 -7.30 -21.67 -22.17
CA SER A 475 -8.10 -22.38 -21.19
C SER A 475 -8.55 -21.47 -20.05
N ILE A 476 -9.68 -21.83 -19.45
CA ILE A 476 -10.26 -21.22 -18.25
C ILE A 476 -10.34 -22.27 -17.16
N GLU A 477 -9.95 -21.91 -15.94
CA GLU A 477 -10.09 -22.78 -14.78
C GLU A 477 -10.87 -22.07 -13.68
N PHE A 478 -12.00 -22.65 -13.29
CA PHE A 478 -12.84 -22.09 -12.23
C PHE A 478 -12.27 -22.41 -10.84
N ARG A 479 -12.26 -21.42 -9.95
CA ARG A 479 -11.76 -21.52 -8.58
C ARG A 479 -12.78 -20.96 -7.61
N ASP A 480 -12.76 -21.46 -6.36
CA ASP A 480 -13.56 -20.90 -5.27
C ASP A 480 -12.97 -19.56 -4.77
N GLU A 481 -11.64 -19.45 -4.76
CA GLU A 481 -10.90 -18.24 -4.37
C GLU A 481 -9.54 -18.16 -5.08
N LEU A 482 -8.95 -16.96 -5.13
CA LEU A 482 -7.60 -16.73 -5.66
C LEU A 482 -6.63 -16.29 -4.56
N ALA A 483 -5.39 -16.78 -4.63
CA ALA A 483 -4.34 -16.47 -3.65
C ALA A 483 -3.99 -14.97 -3.65
N ARG A 484 -4.08 -14.31 -2.48
CA ARG A 484 -3.84 -12.86 -2.29
C ARG A 484 -2.79 -12.56 -1.22
N THR A 485 -2.20 -11.38 -1.32
CA THR A 485 -1.34 -10.77 -0.30
C THR A 485 -2.16 -10.08 0.79
N ALA A 486 -1.48 -9.59 1.82
CA ALA A 486 -2.12 -8.82 2.89
C ALA A 486 -2.73 -7.48 2.48
N THR A 487 -2.37 -6.96 1.31
CA THR A 487 -2.98 -5.75 0.74
C THR A 487 -4.05 -6.06 -0.29
N GLY A 488 -4.46 -7.33 -0.43
CA GLY A 488 -5.49 -7.75 -1.38
C GLY A 488 -4.97 -7.98 -2.81
N LYS A 489 -3.67 -7.79 -3.08
CA LYS A 489 -3.04 -8.04 -4.39
C LYS A 489 -2.95 -9.54 -4.68
N LEU A 490 -3.33 -9.98 -5.88
CA LEU A 490 -3.19 -11.36 -6.35
C LEU A 490 -1.72 -11.83 -6.37
N GLN A 491 -1.46 -13.06 -5.95
CA GLN A 491 -0.14 -13.69 -5.97
C GLN A 491 0.02 -14.58 -7.21
N LYS A 492 0.10 -13.98 -8.41
CA LYS A 492 0.20 -14.70 -9.70
C LYS A 492 1.28 -15.78 -9.72
N TYR A 493 2.43 -15.56 -9.07
CA TYR A 493 3.48 -16.59 -8.98
C TYR A 493 3.03 -17.85 -8.24
N LYS A 494 2.25 -17.73 -7.15
CA LYS A 494 1.69 -18.90 -6.43
C LYS A 494 0.63 -19.59 -7.25
N LEU A 495 -0.19 -18.80 -7.95
CA LEU A 495 -1.21 -19.32 -8.86
C LEU A 495 -0.58 -20.05 -10.05
N ARG A 496 0.57 -19.57 -10.54
CA ARG A 496 1.33 -20.12 -11.65
C ARG A 496 2.14 -21.36 -11.28
N ALA A 497 2.75 -21.38 -10.09
CA ALA A 497 3.70 -22.41 -9.68
C ALA A 497 3.23 -23.86 -9.90
N PRO A 498 1.98 -24.25 -9.59
CA PRO A 498 1.49 -25.62 -9.79
C PRO A 498 1.57 -26.10 -11.25
N TYR A 499 1.47 -25.20 -12.23
CA TYR A 499 1.51 -25.55 -13.65
C TYR A 499 2.93 -25.74 -14.19
N TRP A 500 3.94 -25.34 -13.41
CA TRP A 500 5.35 -25.41 -13.78
C TRP A 500 6.12 -26.44 -12.93
N GLU A 501 5.43 -27.19 -12.06
CA GLU A 501 6.04 -28.30 -11.30
C GLU A 501 6.56 -29.39 -12.26
N GLY A 502 7.83 -29.76 -12.11
CA GLY A 502 8.48 -30.78 -12.95
C GLY A 502 9.06 -30.28 -14.28
N GLN A 503 9.01 -28.97 -14.56
CA GLN A 503 9.66 -28.36 -15.71
C GLN A 503 11.07 -27.84 -15.34
N ASP A 504 12.07 -28.10 -16.20
CA ASP A 504 13.47 -27.69 -15.97
C ASP A 504 13.69 -26.16 -16.05
N LYS A 505 12.74 -25.41 -16.62
CA LYS A 505 12.71 -23.95 -16.65
C LYS A 505 11.35 -23.48 -16.13
N GLN A 506 11.35 -22.58 -15.15
CA GLN A 506 10.11 -22.08 -14.53
C GLN A 506 9.56 -20.82 -15.19
N VAL A 507 10.37 -20.06 -15.95
CA VAL A 507 10.02 -18.92 -16.81
C VAL A 507 11.22 -18.67 -17.74
N ASN A 508 11.01 -18.06 -18.92
CA ASN A 508 12.10 -17.55 -19.76
C ASN A 508 12.86 -16.37 -19.12
#